data_AF-A0A7Z9XLZ1-F1
#
_entry.id   AF-A0A7Z9XLZ1-F1
#
_cell.length_a   1.000
_cell.length_b   1.000
_cell.length_c   1.000
_cell.angle_alpha   90.00
_cell.angle_beta   90.00
_cell.angle_gamma   90.00
#
_symmetry.space_group_name_H-M   'P 1'
#
loop_
_entity.id
_entity.type
_entity.pdbx_description
1 polymer ?
#
loop_
_entity_poly.entity_id
_entity_poly.type
_entity_poly.pdbx_seq_one_letter_code
_entity_poly.pdbx_strand_id
1 'polypeptide(L)'
;MKIWKPLLFLIIPTLALMLVACAGGASGDPAQTVERYLQAKVEGHEQTVRSLLCSEMEANTFQEVNAFTSVSGAHIEGMKCQWIEGSDVVTCEGKIVATYGAEETEFPLAAYRVVKEDGEWKWCGETAPPQ
;
A
#
# COMPACT_ATOMS: atom_id res chain seq x y z
N MET A 1 -3.84 63.73 -10.50
CA MET A 1 -3.14 62.62 -11.16
C MET A 1 -1.90 62.21 -10.38
N LYS A 2 -1.96 61.14 -9.60
CA LYS A 2 -0.79 60.27 -9.36
C LYS A 2 -1.30 58.89 -8.95
N ILE A 3 -1.45 58.09 -9.99
CA ILE A 3 -1.90 56.71 -10.02
C ILE A 3 -0.65 55.90 -9.71
N TRP A 4 -0.42 55.45 -8.47
CA TRP A 4 0.67 54.50 -8.24
C TRP A 4 0.48 53.73 -6.94
N LYS A 5 0.40 52.40 -7.11
CA LYS A 5 0.35 51.33 -6.11
C LYS A 5 -1.05 50.89 -5.64
N PRO A 6 -1.89 50.35 -6.54
CA PRO A 6 -2.79 49.26 -6.22
C PRO A 6 -2.10 47.91 -6.55
N LEU A 7 -0.81 47.75 -6.26
CA LEU A 7 -0.05 46.53 -6.60
C LEU A 7 0.31 45.67 -5.37
N LEU A 8 -0.17 46.05 -4.18
CA LEU A 8 0.04 45.28 -2.96
C LEU A 8 -1.23 44.57 -2.46
N PHE A 9 -2.39 44.88 -3.05
CA PHE A 9 -3.69 44.42 -2.55
C PHE A 9 -4.32 43.28 -3.37
N LEU A 10 -3.60 42.76 -4.38
CA LEU A 10 -4.10 41.75 -5.31
C LEU A 10 -3.28 40.44 -5.28
N ILE A 11 -2.48 40.21 -4.24
CA ILE A 11 -1.64 39.00 -4.10
C ILE A 11 -2.16 38.06 -2.99
N ILE A 12 -3.11 38.51 -2.17
CA ILE A 12 -3.56 37.78 -0.98
C ILE A 12 -4.73 36.78 -1.22
N PRO A 13 -5.61 36.87 -2.24
CA PRO A 13 -6.65 35.85 -2.39
C PRO A 13 -6.19 34.61 -3.18
N THR A 14 -5.01 34.63 -3.82
CA THR A 14 -4.57 33.55 -4.73
C THR A 14 -3.94 32.35 -4.02
N LEU A 15 -3.62 32.45 -2.72
CA LEU A 15 -3.00 31.36 -1.95
C LEU A 15 -4.01 30.41 -1.28
N ALA A 16 -5.31 30.77 -1.27
CA ALA A 16 -6.35 29.97 -0.60
C ALA A 16 -6.92 28.82 -1.47
N LEU A 17 -6.53 28.70 -2.73
CA LEU A 17 -7.13 27.73 -3.68
C LEU A 17 -6.30 26.46 -3.95
N MET A 18 -5.16 26.26 -3.27
CA MET A 18 -4.31 25.07 -3.51
C MET A 18 -4.59 23.87 -2.59
N LEU A 19 -5.67 23.88 -1.80
CA LEU A 19 -5.99 22.79 -0.86
C LEU A 19 -7.00 21.75 -1.39
N VAL A 20 -7.38 21.79 -2.69
CA VAL A 20 -8.20 20.74 -3.33
C VAL A 20 -7.34 19.91 -4.28
N ALA A 21 -6.34 19.24 -3.72
CA ALA A 21 -5.60 18.15 -4.36
C ALA A 21 -4.99 17.32 -3.21
N CYS A 22 -5.36 16.08 -2.90
CA CYS A 22 -6.12 15.06 -3.60
C CYS A 22 -7.11 14.44 -2.60
N ALA A 23 -8.40 14.48 -2.89
CA ALA A 23 -9.38 13.54 -2.33
C ALA A 23 -9.72 12.44 -3.36
N GLY A 24 -8.83 12.21 -4.33
CA GLY A 24 -9.01 11.26 -5.45
C GLY A 24 -8.20 9.98 -5.25
N GLY A 25 -8.16 9.44 -4.04
CA GLY A 25 -7.38 8.24 -3.74
C GLY A 25 -7.96 7.44 -2.58
N ALA A 26 -9.20 6.97 -2.68
CA ALA A 26 -9.78 6.04 -1.71
C ALA A 26 -11.09 5.39 -2.19
N SER A 27 -11.16 4.96 -3.45
CA SER A 27 -11.90 3.73 -3.74
C SER A 27 -10.91 2.81 -4.42
N GLY A 28 -9.96 2.34 -3.59
CA GLY A 28 -8.68 1.76 -4.00
C GLY A 28 -8.85 0.65 -5.03
N ASP A 29 -7.88 0.53 -5.91
CA ASP A 29 -7.72 -0.67 -6.71
C ASP A 29 -7.29 -1.83 -5.78
N PRO A 30 -7.96 -3.00 -5.79
CA PRO A 30 -7.58 -4.11 -4.94
C PRO A 30 -6.14 -4.57 -5.17
N ALA A 31 -5.65 -4.51 -6.42
CA ALA A 31 -4.26 -4.86 -6.70
C ALA A 31 -3.30 -3.88 -6.02
N GLN A 32 -3.54 -2.57 -6.14
CA GLN A 32 -2.78 -1.54 -5.43
C GLN A 32 -2.82 -1.70 -3.90
N THR A 33 -3.95 -2.12 -3.32
CA THR A 33 -4.02 -2.42 -1.87
C THR A 33 -3.04 -3.52 -1.48
N VAL A 34 -2.97 -4.61 -2.26
CA VAL A 34 -2.04 -5.72 -2.00
C VAL A 34 -0.59 -5.29 -2.19
N GLU A 35 -0.27 -4.56 -3.25
CA GLU A 35 1.08 -4.04 -3.49
C GLU A 35 1.57 -3.17 -2.33
N ARG A 36 0.72 -2.25 -1.85
CA ARG A 36 1.03 -1.39 -0.71
C ARG A 36 1.22 -2.18 0.58
N TYR A 37 0.39 -3.20 0.80
CA TYR A 37 0.51 -4.06 1.97
C TYR A 37 1.83 -4.87 1.94
N LEU A 38 2.16 -5.50 0.80
CA LEU A 38 3.39 -6.27 0.65
C LEU A 38 4.63 -5.41 0.84
N GLN A 39 4.65 -4.22 0.23
CA GLN A 39 5.74 -3.25 0.42
C GLN A 39 5.88 -2.86 1.89
N ALA A 40 4.77 -2.48 2.53
CA ALA A 40 4.77 -2.10 3.95
C ALA A 40 5.23 -3.24 4.87
N LYS A 41 4.84 -4.48 4.56
CA LYS A 41 5.25 -5.68 5.30
C LYS A 41 6.76 -5.90 5.22
N VAL A 42 7.33 -5.80 4.02
CA VAL A 42 8.79 -5.96 3.80
C VAL A 42 9.58 -4.83 4.46
N GLU A 43 9.06 -3.60 4.47
CA GLU A 43 9.68 -2.43 5.11
C GLU A 43 9.44 -2.35 6.63
N GLY A 44 8.61 -3.23 7.21
CA GLY A 44 8.23 -3.17 8.62
C GLY A 44 7.41 -1.92 8.99
N HIS A 45 6.68 -1.34 8.03
CA HIS A 45 5.87 -0.14 8.23
C HIS A 45 4.55 -0.44 8.97
N GLU A 46 4.63 -0.58 10.30
CA GLU A 46 3.53 -1.01 11.18
C GLU A 46 2.20 -0.30 10.92
N GLN A 47 2.21 1.04 10.86
CA GLN A 47 0.98 1.81 10.70
C GLN A 47 0.29 1.51 9.36
N THR A 48 1.08 1.39 8.29
CA THR A 48 0.57 1.04 6.96
C THR A 48 0.02 -0.38 6.94
N VAL A 49 0.77 -1.36 7.49
CA VAL A 49 0.31 -2.75 7.62
C VAL A 49 -1.03 -2.79 8.36
N ARG A 50 -1.10 -2.21 9.57
CA ARG A 50 -2.32 -2.12 10.37
C ARG A 50 -3.50 -1.54 9.60
N SER A 51 -3.28 -0.45 8.87
CA SER A 51 -4.36 0.22 8.12
C SER A 51 -4.88 -0.60 6.93
N LEU A 52 -4.07 -1.52 6.41
CA LEU A 52 -4.38 -2.33 5.24
C LEU A 52 -4.85 -3.74 5.58
N LEU A 53 -4.63 -4.22 6.80
CA LEU A 53 -5.17 -5.49 7.27
C LEU A 53 -6.70 -5.41 7.39
N CYS A 54 -7.36 -6.49 7.01
CA CYS A 54 -8.78 -6.67 7.33
C CYS A 54 -8.95 -7.06 8.79
N SER A 55 -10.17 -6.89 9.30
CA SER A 55 -10.53 -7.20 10.69
C SER A 55 -10.15 -8.63 11.13
N GLU A 56 -10.28 -9.61 10.23
CA GLU A 56 -9.91 -11.01 10.47
C GLU A 56 -8.41 -11.18 10.80
N MET A 57 -7.55 -10.36 10.18
CA MET A 57 -6.10 -10.46 10.29
C MET A 57 -5.49 -9.55 11.36
N GLU A 58 -6.30 -8.72 12.04
CA GLU A 58 -5.79 -7.78 13.06
C GLU A 58 -5.04 -8.49 14.20
N ALA A 59 -5.49 -9.68 14.60
CA ALA A 59 -4.82 -10.48 15.62
C ALA A 59 -3.39 -10.90 15.21
N ASN A 60 -3.12 -10.98 13.90
CA ASN A 60 -1.84 -11.37 13.33
C ASN A 60 -0.92 -10.18 13.06
N THR A 61 -1.36 -8.94 13.31
CA THR A 61 -0.59 -7.71 13.03
C THR A 61 0.87 -7.80 13.48
N PHE A 62 1.11 -8.32 14.70
CA PHE A 62 2.48 -8.43 15.21
C PHE A 62 3.34 -9.33 14.33
N GLN A 63 2.81 -10.46 13.88
CA GLN A 63 3.53 -11.39 13.00
C GLN A 63 3.75 -10.75 11.62
N GLU A 64 2.73 -10.07 11.09
CA GLU A 64 2.82 -9.41 9.79
C GLU A 64 3.88 -8.32 9.75
N VAL A 65 3.94 -7.46 10.78
CA VAL A 65 4.93 -6.38 10.89
C VAL A 65 6.34 -6.92 11.12
N ASN A 66 6.46 -8.03 11.85
CA ASN A 66 7.77 -8.59 12.23
C ASN A 66 8.27 -9.71 11.29
N ALA A 67 7.59 -9.96 10.17
CA ALA A 67 7.91 -11.08 9.27
C ALA A 67 9.37 -11.07 8.81
N PHE A 68 9.96 -9.88 8.62
CA PHE A 68 11.32 -9.70 8.08
C PHE A 68 12.28 -8.98 9.04
N THR A 69 11.94 -8.82 10.33
CA THR A 69 12.80 -8.06 11.27
C THR A 69 14.06 -8.82 11.72
N SER A 70 14.10 -10.14 11.51
CA SER A 70 15.25 -11.00 11.85
C SER A 70 16.24 -11.22 10.70
N VAL A 71 15.93 -10.70 9.51
CA VAL A 71 16.73 -10.85 8.29
C VAL A 71 17.28 -9.50 7.84
N SER A 72 18.25 -9.54 6.94
CA SER A 72 18.79 -8.34 6.30
C SER A 72 18.40 -8.28 4.83
N GLY A 73 18.42 -7.09 4.24
CA GLY A 73 18.21 -6.91 2.80
C GLY A 73 16.84 -7.33 2.29
N ALA A 74 15.79 -7.36 3.14
CA ALA A 74 14.44 -7.68 2.71
C ALA A 74 13.94 -6.64 1.69
N HIS A 75 13.61 -7.07 0.47
CA HIS A 75 13.08 -6.21 -0.59
C HIS A 75 12.23 -7.02 -1.57
N ILE A 76 11.42 -6.33 -2.38
CA ILE A 76 10.57 -6.96 -3.41
C ILE A 76 11.19 -6.74 -4.79
N GLU A 77 11.27 -7.82 -5.56
CA GLU A 77 11.70 -7.79 -6.96
C GLU A 77 10.53 -8.16 -7.89
N GLY A 78 10.31 -7.35 -8.93
CA GLY A 78 9.40 -7.68 -10.02
C GLY A 78 7.92 -7.72 -9.66
N MET A 79 7.49 -7.06 -8.57
CA MET A 79 6.10 -7.05 -8.13
C MET A 79 5.16 -6.52 -9.21
N LYS A 80 4.16 -7.32 -9.56
CA LYS A 80 3.04 -6.92 -10.41
C LYS A 80 1.79 -7.64 -9.95
N CYS A 81 0.83 -6.90 -9.40
CA CYS A 81 -0.42 -7.48 -8.95
C CYS A 81 -1.55 -7.21 -9.94
N GLN A 82 -2.45 -8.18 -10.09
CA GLN A 82 -3.64 -8.10 -10.94
C GLN A 82 -4.85 -8.57 -10.14
N TRP A 83 -5.88 -7.73 -10.08
CA TRP A 83 -7.15 -8.11 -9.49
C TRP A 83 -7.98 -8.89 -10.50
N ILE A 84 -8.58 -9.98 -10.04
CA ILE A 84 -9.54 -10.74 -10.84
C ILE A 84 -10.90 -10.11 -10.61
N GLU A 85 -11.37 -9.35 -11.61
CA GLU A 85 -12.62 -8.59 -11.52
C GLU A 85 -13.79 -9.45 -11.06
N GLY A 86 -14.53 -8.93 -10.08
CA GLY A 86 -15.69 -9.63 -9.50
C GLY A 86 -15.34 -10.75 -8.50
N SER A 87 -14.07 -10.94 -8.18
CA SER A 87 -13.62 -11.86 -7.13
C SER A 87 -13.00 -11.13 -5.93
N ASP A 88 -12.69 -11.88 -4.88
CA ASP A 88 -11.90 -11.44 -3.73
C ASP A 88 -10.40 -11.78 -3.88
N VAL A 89 -9.91 -12.07 -5.09
CA VAL A 89 -8.56 -12.56 -5.34
C VAL A 89 -7.73 -11.57 -6.16
N VAL A 90 -6.52 -11.30 -5.67
CA VAL A 90 -5.45 -10.60 -6.37
C VAL A 90 -4.29 -11.55 -6.56
N THR A 91 -3.82 -11.73 -7.80
CA THR A 91 -2.62 -12.52 -8.09
C THR A 91 -1.44 -11.59 -8.30
N CYS A 92 -0.32 -11.88 -7.64
CA CYS A 92 0.92 -11.11 -7.81
C CYS A 92 2.05 -11.97 -8.37
N GLU A 93 2.75 -11.43 -9.36
CA GLU A 93 4.04 -11.92 -9.82
C GLU A 93 5.16 -11.21 -9.05
N GLY A 94 6.36 -11.81 -9.03
CA GLY A 94 7.54 -11.29 -8.36
C GLY A 94 7.95 -12.14 -7.16
N LYS A 95 8.87 -11.63 -6.36
CA LYS A 95 9.38 -12.32 -5.17
C LYS A 95 9.86 -11.34 -4.11
N ILE A 96 9.79 -11.75 -2.85
CA ILE A 96 10.51 -11.10 -1.76
C ILE A 96 11.88 -11.80 -1.65
N VAL A 97 12.95 -11.03 -1.60
CA VAL A 97 14.31 -11.52 -1.37
C VAL A 97 14.74 -11.06 0.02
N ALA A 98 15.29 -11.98 0.82
CA ALA A 98 15.86 -11.66 2.13
C ALA A 98 17.12 -12.48 2.40
N THR A 99 18.06 -11.91 3.16
CA THR A 99 19.33 -12.55 3.49
C THR A 99 19.33 -13.11 4.91
N TYR A 100 19.49 -14.43 5.01
CA TYR A 100 19.67 -15.17 6.26
C TYR A 100 21.17 -15.49 6.44
N GLY A 101 21.86 -14.69 7.25
CA GLY A 101 23.30 -14.84 7.42
C GLY A 101 24.06 -14.51 6.13
N ALA A 102 24.50 -15.54 5.40
CA ALA A 102 25.22 -15.40 4.13
C ALA A 102 24.42 -15.93 2.93
N GLU A 103 23.21 -16.44 3.14
CA GLU A 103 22.37 -17.02 2.09
C GLU A 103 21.20 -16.10 1.76
N GLU A 104 20.93 -15.91 0.47
CA GLU A 104 19.73 -15.25 -0.01
C GLU A 104 18.60 -16.28 -0.16
N THR A 105 17.46 -15.96 0.42
CA THR A 105 16.23 -16.74 0.31
C THR A 105 15.20 -15.95 -0.49
N GLU A 106 14.61 -16.61 -1.47
CA GLU A 106 13.55 -16.05 -2.32
C GLU A 106 12.19 -16.61 -1.94
N PHE A 107 11.21 -15.73 -1.79
CA PHE A 107 9.82 -16.07 -1.50
C PHE A 107 8.94 -15.56 -2.66
N PRO A 108 8.51 -16.43 -3.58
CA PRO A 108 7.62 -16.03 -4.66
C PRO A 108 6.33 -15.40 -4.14
N LEU A 109 5.88 -14.32 -4.78
CA LEU A 109 4.56 -13.77 -4.51
C LEU A 109 3.48 -14.71 -5.06
N ALA A 110 2.30 -14.67 -4.45
CA ALA A 110 1.23 -15.64 -4.68
C ALA A 110 -0.11 -14.95 -4.98
N ALA A 111 -1.21 -15.64 -4.68
CA ALA A 111 -2.53 -15.04 -4.65
C ALA A 111 -2.89 -14.58 -3.24
N TYR A 112 -3.58 -13.45 -3.16
CA TYR A 112 -3.99 -12.82 -1.92
C TYR A 112 -5.47 -12.54 -1.95
N ARG A 113 -6.10 -12.73 -0.80
CA ARG A 113 -7.50 -12.39 -0.60
C ARG A 113 -7.61 -10.92 -0.20
N VAL A 114 -8.61 -10.25 -0.75
CA VAL A 114 -8.97 -8.86 -0.44
C VAL A 114 -10.43 -8.76 -0.07
N VAL A 115 -10.75 -7.96 0.94
CA VAL A 115 -12.14 -7.70 1.36
C VAL A 115 -12.40 -6.21 1.39
N LYS A 116 -13.67 -5.83 1.25
CA LYS A 116 -14.08 -4.43 1.37
C LYS A 116 -14.71 -4.20 2.74
N GLU A 117 -14.03 -3.43 3.58
CA GLU A 117 -14.47 -3.06 4.93
C GLU A 117 -14.55 -1.53 5.00
N ASP A 118 -15.68 -1.01 5.48
CA ASP A 118 -15.93 0.44 5.59
C ASP A 118 -15.66 1.25 4.30
N GLY A 119 -15.90 0.61 3.14
CA GLY A 119 -15.71 1.22 1.82
C GLY A 119 -14.28 1.16 1.29
N GLU A 120 -13.33 0.64 2.07
CA GLU A 120 -11.92 0.47 1.70
C GLU A 120 -11.57 -1.00 1.44
N TRP A 121 -10.65 -1.24 0.51
CA TRP A 121 -10.10 -2.58 0.33
C TRP A 121 -9.01 -2.86 1.35
N LYS A 122 -9.06 -4.06 1.93
CA LYS A 122 -8.14 -4.58 2.92
C LYS A 122 -7.54 -5.90 2.44
N TRP A 123 -6.26 -6.11 2.73
CA TRP A 123 -5.59 -7.39 2.56
C TRP A 123 -6.05 -8.36 3.66
N CYS A 124 -6.32 -9.60 3.26
CA CYS A 124 -7.07 -10.54 4.08
C CYS A 124 -6.55 -11.98 3.95
N GLY A 125 -5.22 -12.12 3.89
CA GLY A 125 -4.54 -13.41 3.86
C GLY A 125 -4.05 -13.82 2.47
N GLU A 126 -3.15 -14.81 2.46
CA GLU A 126 -2.81 -15.58 1.27
C GLU A 126 -3.97 -16.51 0.91
N THR A 127 -4.14 -16.79 -0.39
CA THR A 127 -5.16 -17.72 -0.89
C THR A 127 -4.62 -18.54 -2.06
N ALA A 128 -5.36 -19.57 -2.47
CA ALA A 128 -5.02 -20.31 -3.69
C ALA A 128 -5.32 -19.44 -4.93
N PRO A 129 -4.49 -19.51 -5.98
CA PRO A 129 -4.87 -18.93 -7.26
C PRO A 129 -6.14 -19.61 -7.80
N PRO A 130 -6.95 -18.91 -8.61
CA PRO A 130 -8.11 -19.53 -9.25
C PRO A 130 -7.67 -20.69 -10.14
N GLN A 131 -8.50 -21.73 -10.20
CA GLN A 131 -8.32 -22.88 -11.09
C GLN A 131 -8.87 -22.60 -12.49
#